data_AF-A0A0B1TGY2-F1
#
_entry.id   AF-A0A0B1TGY2-F1
#
_cell.length_a   1.000
_cell.length_b   1.000
_cell.length_c   1.000
_cell.angle_alpha   90.00
_cell.angle_beta   90.00
_cell.angle_gamma   90.00
#
_symmetry.space_group_name_H-M   'P 1'
#
loop_
_entity.id
_entity.type
_entity.pdbx_description
1 polymer ?
#
loop_
_entity_poly.entity_id
_entity_poly.type
_entity_poly.pdbx_seq_one_letter_code
_entity_poly.pdbx_strand_id
1 'polypeptide(L)'
;MSASGGVKSFLIAETDFGLNMLHHAPADESVVVSPLSVIFALTMVQAGAKDNTKSQINKLISKDSSDSAILDYYSDLSQQITKAKNGVKSRIANGFFLK
;
A
#
# COMPACT_ATOMS: atom_id res chain seq x y z
N MET A 1 -11.40 -11.41 20.64
CA MET A 1 -10.34 -10.40 20.81
C MET A 1 -9.03 -10.90 20.20
N SER A 2 -8.73 -10.52 18.96
CA SER A 2 -7.38 -10.61 18.36
C SER A 2 -7.28 -9.58 17.23
N ALA A 3 -7.37 -8.30 17.57
CA ALA A 3 -7.24 -7.19 16.62
C ALA A 3 -5.77 -6.82 16.33
N SER A 4 -4.80 -7.38 17.07
CA SER A 4 -3.38 -6.97 16.97
C SER A 4 -2.56 -7.71 15.90
N GLY A 5 -3.03 -8.88 15.44
CA GLY A 5 -2.31 -9.67 14.44
C GLY A 5 -2.42 -9.11 13.02
N GLY A 6 -3.61 -8.64 12.63
CA GLY A 6 -3.87 -8.12 11.29
C GLY A 6 -3.15 -6.81 11.00
N VAL A 7 -3.15 -5.84 11.93
CA VAL A 7 -2.46 -4.55 11.71
C VAL A 7 -0.95 -4.73 11.57
N LYS A 8 -0.35 -5.68 12.32
CA LYS A 8 1.09 -5.96 12.23
C LYS A 8 1.50 -6.52 10.87
N SER A 9 0.68 -7.37 10.24
CA SER A 9 1.03 -7.94 8.92
C SER A 9 1.04 -6.87 7.83
N PHE A 10 0.11 -5.91 7.86
CA PHE A 10 0.12 -4.76 6.93
C PHE A 10 1.36 -3.88 7.13
N LEU A 11 1.67 -3.49 8.37
CA LEU A 11 2.85 -2.64 8.63
C LEU A 11 4.17 -3.29 8.17
N ILE A 12 4.32 -4.60 8.37
CA ILE A 12 5.48 -5.35 7.87
C ILE A 12 5.46 -5.37 6.34
N ALA A 13 4.32 -5.63 5.71
CA ALA A 13 4.19 -5.61 4.25
C ALA A 13 4.58 -4.25 3.65
N GLU A 14 4.07 -3.15 4.20
CA GLU A 14 4.37 -1.79 3.77
C GLU A 14 5.86 -1.44 3.93
N THR A 15 6.45 -1.82 5.05
CA THR A 15 7.87 -1.56 5.35
C THR A 15 8.77 -2.38 4.43
N ASP A 16 8.50 -3.68 4.28
CA ASP A 16 9.23 -4.56 3.36
C ASP A 16 9.11 -4.05 1.92
N PHE A 17 7.93 -3.60 1.51
CA PHE A 17 7.72 -3.04 0.18
C PHE A 17 8.57 -1.79 -0.04
N GLY A 18 8.56 -0.85 0.91
CA GLY A 18 9.38 0.37 0.83
C GLY A 18 10.88 0.10 0.83
N LEU A 19 11.36 -0.82 1.68
CA LEU A 19 12.77 -1.24 1.69
C LEU A 19 13.17 -1.90 0.37
N ASN A 20 12.32 -2.78 -0.17
CA ASN A 20 12.56 -3.41 -1.46
C ASN A 20 12.61 -2.38 -2.60
N MET A 21 11.76 -1.33 -2.58
CA MET A 21 11.86 -0.25 -3.57
C MET A 21 13.23 0.44 -3.51
N LEU A 22 13.75 0.72 -2.30
CA LEU A 22 15.07 1.34 -2.13
C LEU A 22 16.21 0.41 -2.57
N HIS A 23 16.09 -0.90 -2.32
CA HIS A 23 17.09 -1.88 -2.76
C HIS A 23 17.23 -1.98 -4.28
N HIS A 24 16.17 -1.65 -5.03
CA HIS A 24 16.20 -1.65 -6.50
C HIS A 24 16.66 -0.31 -7.08
N ALA A 25 16.89 0.70 -6.24
CA ALA A 25 17.35 2.01 -6.69
C ALA A 25 18.88 2.01 -6.94
N PRO A 26 19.37 2.77 -7.93
CA PRO A 26 20.80 2.92 -8.18
C PRO A 26 21.51 3.50 -6.95
N ALA A 27 22.70 2.97 -6.61
CA ALA A 27 23.44 3.39 -5.43
C ALA A 27 24.12 4.75 -5.58
N ASP A 28 24.29 5.23 -6.81
CA ASP A 28 24.96 6.45 -7.21
C ASP A 28 24.01 7.62 -7.49
N GLU A 29 22.70 7.39 -7.40
CA GLU A 29 21.68 8.40 -7.66
C GLU A 29 20.88 8.75 -6.39
N SER A 30 20.44 10.01 -6.32
CA SER A 30 19.52 10.44 -5.26
C SER A 30 18.11 9.97 -5.58
N VAL A 31 17.48 9.21 -4.68
CA VAL A 31 16.17 8.62 -4.88
C VAL A 31 15.20 9.08 -3.78
N VAL A 32 14.03 9.55 -4.20
CA VAL A 32 12.90 9.87 -3.32
C VAL A 32 11.69 9.10 -3.82
N VAL A 33 11.11 8.27 -2.95
CA VAL A 33 9.96 7.43 -3.28
C VAL A 33 8.85 7.59 -2.25
N SER A 34 7.61 7.34 -2.68
CA SER A 34 6.46 7.21 -1.79
C SER A 34 5.89 5.78 -1.90
N PRO A 35 6.34 4.84 -1.06
CA PRO A 35 5.84 3.47 -1.08
C PRO A 35 4.33 3.41 -0.89
N LEU A 36 3.77 4.25 -0.02
CA LEU A 36 2.33 4.34 0.23
C LEU A 36 1.52 4.74 -1.02
N SER A 37 2.01 5.71 -1.82
CA SER A 37 1.30 6.11 -3.05
C SER A 37 1.21 4.94 -4.03
N VAL A 38 2.30 4.17 -4.17
CA VAL A 38 2.36 2.99 -5.04
C VAL A 38 1.46 1.87 -4.53
N ILE A 39 1.45 1.62 -3.23
CA ILE A 39 0.55 0.64 -2.60
C ILE A 39 -0.91 1.00 -2.87
N PHE A 40 -1.30 2.28 -2.72
CA PHE A 40 -2.65 2.72 -3.06
C PHE A 40 -2.99 2.59 -4.55
N ALA A 41 -2.02 2.66 -5.45
CA ALA A 41 -2.26 2.38 -6.86
C ALA A 41 -2.49 0.87 -7.07
N LEU A 42 -1.69 0.04 -6.39
CA LEU A 42 -1.81 -1.42 -6.44
C LEU A 42 -3.10 -1.93 -5.82
N THR A 43 -3.64 -1.31 -4.77
CA THR A 43 -4.95 -1.69 -4.21
C THR A 43 -6.09 -1.44 -5.21
N MET A 44 -6.02 -0.37 -6.00
CA MET A 44 -6.98 -0.13 -7.08
C MET A 44 -6.87 -1.18 -8.19
N VAL A 45 -5.64 -1.56 -8.57
CA VAL A 45 -5.40 -2.64 -9.55
C VAL A 45 -5.86 -3.99 -9.00
N GLN A 46 -5.60 -4.26 -7.73
CA GLN A 46 -6.00 -5.48 -7.02
C GLN A 46 -7.52 -5.67 -7.04
N ALA A 47 -8.29 -4.58 -6.87
CA ALA A 47 -9.75 -4.62 -6.92
C ALA A 47 -10.29 -5.08 -8.29
N GLY A 48 -9.56 -4.80 -9.38
CA GLY A 48 -9.89 -5.25 -10.74
C GLY A 48 -9.26 -6.58 -11.16
N ALA A 49 -8.31 -7.11 -10.38
CA ALA A 49 -7.58 -8.33 -10.69
C ALA A 49 -8.32 -9.61 -10.26
N LYS A 50 -7.91 -10.75 -10.82
CA LYS A 50 -8.37 -12.09 -10.43
C LYS A 50 -7.21 -13.08 -10.34
N ASP A 51 -7.48 -14.24 -9.75
CA ASP A 51 -6.58 -15.40 -9.71
C ASP A 51 -5.15 -15.05 -9.26
N ASN A 52 -4.15 -15.52 -10.01
CA ASN A 52 -2.73 -15.35 -9.68
C ASN A 52 -2.32 -13.87 -9.56
N THR A 53 -2.82 -13.00 -10.43
CA THR A 53 -2.49 -11.57 -10.39
C THR A 53 -2.94 -10.95 -9.07
N LYS A 54 -4.16 -11.28 -8.65
CA LYS A 54 -4.71 -10.80 -7.37
C LYS A 54 -3.94 -11.36 -6.17
N SER A 55 -3.62 -12.65 -6.19
CA SER A 55 -2.84 -13.29 -5.12
C SER A 55 -1.45 -12.69 -4.97
N GLN A 56 -0.75 -12.43 -6.08
CA GLN A 56 0.57 -11.79 -6.06
C GLN A 56 0.51 -10.40 -5.44
N ILE A 57 -0.51 -9.60 -5.79
CA ILE A 57 -0.67 -8.25 -5.21
C ILE A 57 -1.03 -8.35 -3.72
N ASN A 58 -1.97 -9.22 -3.33
CA ASN A 58 -2.35 -9.43 -1.92
C ASN A 58 -1.13 -9.80 -1.06
N LYS A 59 -0.31 -10.75 -1.52
CA LYS A 59 0.90 -11.16 -0.82
C LYS A 59 1.85 -9.99 -0.55
N LEU A 60 2.01 -9.14 -1.57
CA LEU A 60 2.91 -7.99 -1.52
C LEU A 60 2.45 -6.93 -0.52
N ILE A 61 1.15 -6.61 -0.49
CA ILE A 61 0.62 -5.47 0.28
C ILE A 61 0.02 -5.87 1.64
N SER A 62 -0.16 -7.15 1.94
CA SER A 62 -0.85 -7.58 3.16
C SER A 62 -0.41 -8.92 3.75
N LYS A 63 0.63 -9.56 3.19
CA LYS A 63 1.08 -10.92 3.55
C LYS A 63 -0.08 -11.94 3.52
N ASP A 64 -0.86 -11.92 2.44
CA ASP A 64 -1.98 -12.84 2.17
C ASP A 64 -3.21 -12.67 3.09
N SER A 65 -3.48 -11.43 3.52
CA SER A 65 -4.74 -11.10 4.20
C SER A 65 -5.96 -11.21 3.26
N SER A 66 -7.17 -11.34 3.82
CA SER A 66 -8.39 -11.40 3.02
C SER A 66 -8.66 -10.09 2.27
N ASP A 67 -9.36 -10.16 1.14
CA ASP A 67 -9.69 -8.98 0.33
C ASP A 67 -10.45 -7.91 1.11
N SER A 68 -11.38 -8.32 1.98
CA SER A 68 -12.12 -7.42 2.85
C SER A 68 -11.20 -6.69 3.83
N ALA A 69 -10.25 -7.40 4.44
CA ALA A 69 -9.29 -6.81 5.37
C ALA A 69 -8.35 -5.83 4.64
N ILE A 70 -7.95 -6.13 3.41
CA ILE A 70 -7.16 -5.23 2.57
C ILE A 70 -7.94 -3.95 2.27
N LEU A 71 -9.19 -4.08 1.84
CA LEU A 71 -10.05 -2.94 1.51
C LEU A 71 -10.27 -2.04 2.73
N ASP A 72 -10.64 -2.63 3.87
CA ASP A 72 -10.92 -1.91 5.12
C ASP A 72 -9.66 -1.17 5.59
N TYR A 73 -8.53 -1.87 5.66
CA TYR A 73 -7.27 -1.30 6.13
C TYR A 73 -6.81 -0.11 5.28
N TYR A 74 -6.76 -0.26 3.95
CA TYR A 74 -6.25 0.80 3.08
C TYR A 74 -7.25 1.96 2.92
N SER A 75 -8.56 1.70 3.07
CA SER A 75 -9.57 2.77 3.14
C SER A 75 -9.39 3.61 4.40
N ASP A 76 -9.23 2.98 5.56
CA ASP A 76 -8.99 3.67 6.83
C ASP A 76 -7.67 4.44 6.82
N LEU A 77 -6.61 3.85 6.27
CA LEU A 77 -5.31 4.50 6.14
C LEU A 77 -5.40 5.74 5.24
N SER A 78 -6.06 5.65 4.10
CA SER A 78 -6.27 6.78 3.18
C SER A 78 -7.02 7.94 3.86
N GLN A 79 -8.06 7.62 4.64
CA GLN A 79 -8.77 8.63 5.43
C GLN A 79 -7.87 9.28 6.48
N GLN A 80 -7.06 8.50 7.19
CA GLN A 80 -6.14 9.01 8.22
C GLN A 80 -5.09 9.96 7.61
N ILE A 81 -4.52 9.59 6.46
CA ILE A 81 -3.54 10.42 5.74
C ILE A 81 -4.18 11.73 5.26
N THR A 82 -5.40 11.67 4.73
CA THR A 82 -6.10 12.86 4.21
C THR A 82 -6.58 13.79 5.34
N LYS A 83 -6.90 13.23 6.52
CA LYS A 83 -7.35 13.96 7.72
C LYS A 83 -6.18 14.35 8.65
N ALA A 84 -4.93 14.29 8.18
CA ALA A 84 -3.77 14.62 8.99
C ALA A 84 -3.91 16.00 9.65
N LYS A 85 -3.54 16.07 10.94
CA LYS A 85 -3.64 17.28 11.78
C LYS A 85 -2.27 17.94 11.95
N ASN A 86 -2.22 19.06 12.67
CA ASN A 86 -0.99 19.75 13.07
C ASN A 86 -0.21 20.39 11.91
N GLY A 87 -0.92 20.92 10.90
CA GLY A 87 -0.30 21.65 9.79
C GLY A 87 0.37 20.78 8.71
N VAL A 88 0.43 19.46 8.92
CA VAL A 88 0.88 18.50 7.90
C VAL A 88 -0.15 18.45 6.77
N LYS A 89 0.31 18.69 5.54
CA LYS A 89 -0.50 18.55 4.33
C LYS A 89 0.03 17.37 3.53
N SER A 90 -0.74 16.29 3.47
CA SER A 90 -0.47 15.15 2.58
C SER A 90 -1.52 15.11 1.49
N ARG A 91 -1.09 15.03 0.23
CA ARG A 91 -1.96 14.91 -0.94
C ARG A 91 -1.43 13.78 -1.80
N ILE A 92 -2.20 12.71 -1.89
CA ILE A 92 -1.87 11.55 -2.71
C ILE A 92 -2.91 11.48 -3.83
N ALA A 93 -2.45 11.30 -5.06
CA ALA A 93 -3.30 11.21 -6.23
C ALA A 93 -2.82 10.06 -7.11
N ASN A 94 -3.66 9.04 -7.26
CA ASN A 94 -3.44 7.93 -8.18
C ASN A 94 -4.49 7.99 -9.29
N GLY A 95 -4.06 7.95 -10.54
CA GLY A 95 -4.93 7.97 -11.72
C GLY A 95 -5.01 6.60 -12.38
N PHE A 96 -6.20 6.18 -12.78
CA PHE A 96 -6.43 4.95 -13.55
C PHE A 96 -7.10 5.32 -14.87
N PHE A 97 -6.44 5.00 -15.99
CA PHE A 97 -6.87 5.38 -17.33
C PHE A 97 -7.04 4.12 -18.19
N LEU A 98 -8.17 4.01 -18.88
CA LEU A 98 -8.49 2.91 -19.81
C LEU A 98 -8.71 3.46 -21.22
N LYS A 99 -8.44 2.62 -22.23
CA LYS A 99 -8.72 2.93 -23.65
C LYS A 99 -10.17 2.66 -24.02
#